data_AF-A0A7Y6XSF9-F1
#
_entry.id   AF-A0A7Y6XSF9-F1
#
_cell.length_a   1.000
_cell.length_b   1.000
_cell.length_c   1.000
_cell.angle_alpha   90.00
_cell.angle_beta   90.00
_cell.angle_gamma   90.00
#
_symmetry.space_group_name_H-M   'P 1'
#
loop_
_entity.id
_entity.type
_entity.pdbx_description
1 polymer ?
#
loop_
_entity_poly.entity_id
_entity_poly.type
_entity_poly.pdbx_seq_one_letter_code
_entity_poly.pdbx_strand_id
1 'polypeptide(L)' 'MALGANDPKAITNLGHQRNFENFIAAIDGNEELLVTTHEALKSVVVINAIYESARLNGQWIDIKWP' A
#
# COMPACT_ATOMS: atom_id res chain seq x y z
N MET A 1 -10.28 -4.30 1.89
CA MET A 1 -9.62 -3.38 0.94
C MET A 1 -9.56 -3.91 -0.49
N ALA A 2 -9.63 -5.23 -0.74
CA ALA A 2 -9.47 -5.80 -2.09
C ALA A 2 -10.66 -5.67 -3.05
N LEU A 3 -11.87 -5.32 -2.57
CA LEU A 3 -13.08 -5.23 -3.42
C LEU A 3 -13.02 -4.08 -4.44
N GLY A 4 -12.23 -3.04 -4.17
CA GLY A 4 -12.07 -1.91 -5.10
C GLY A 4 -11.21 -2.22 -6.32
N ALA A 5 -10.40 -3.29 -6.28
CA ALA A 5 -9.47 -3.61 -7.35
C ALA A 5 -10.15 -4.26 -8.57
N ASN A 6 -11.20 -5.05 -8.34
CA ASN A 6 -12.00 -5.67 -9.41
C ASN A 6 -13.28 -4.88 -9.73
N ASP A 7 -13.83 -4.12 -8.78
CA ASP A 7 -14.93 -3.19 -8.98
C ASP A 7 -14.65 -1.86 -8.24
N PRO A 8 -14.22 -0.80 -8.95
CA PRO A 8 -13.96 0.50 -8.32
C PRO A 8 -15.18 1.08 -7.58
N LYS A 9 -16.41 0.69 -7.93
CA LYS A 9 -17.63 1.16 -7.24
C LYS A 9 -17.81 0.52 -5.86
N ALA A 10 -17.13 -0.60 -5.60
CA ALA A 10 -17.15 -1.28 -4.31
C ALA A 10 -16.13 -0.70 -3.31
N ILE A 11 -15.45 0.39 -3.66
CA ILE A 11 -14.61 1.14 -2.71
C ILE A 11 -15.49 1.73 -1.60
N THR A 12 -15.15 1.42 -0.36
CA THR A 12 -15.82 1.94 0.84
C THR A 12 -14.80 2.51 1.83
N ASN A 13 -15.28 3.22 2.85
CA ASN A 13 -14.45 3.81 3.91
C ASN A 13 -13.89 2.79 4.92
N LEU A 14 -14.32 1.54 4.89
CA LEU A 14 -13.98 0.51 5.89
C LEU A 14 -12.47 0.28 6.02
N GLY A 15 -11.73 0.37 4.91
CA GLY A 15 -10.26 0.25 4.93
C GLY A 15 -9.60 1.37 5.73
N HIS A 16 -10.03 2.62 5.51
CA HIS A 16 -9.53 3.77 6.26
C HIS A 16 -9.89 3.69 7.74
N GLN A 17 -11.12 3.30 8.07
CA GLN A 17 -11.54 3.10 9.45
C GLN A 17 -10.61 2.11 10.18
N ARG A 18 -10.36 0.94 9.58
CA ARG A 18 -9.47 -0.07 10.17
C ARG A 18 -8.03 0.41 10.35
N ASN A 19 -7.52 1.22 9.41
CA ASN A 19 -6.19 1.81 9.55
C ASN A 19 -6.10 2.72 10.79
N PHE A 20 -7.14 3.53 11.04
CA PHE A 20 -7.17 4.38 12.23
C PHE A 20 -7.34 3.58 13.52
N GLU A 21 -8.22 2.57 13.51
CA GLU A 21 -8.41 1.67 14.67
C GLU A 21 -7.09 0.99 15.06
N ASN A 22 -6.36 0.42 14.10
CA ASN A 22 -5.06 -0.19 14.37
C ASN A 22 -3.99 0.83 14.80
N PHE A 23 -3.99 2.04 14.21
CA PHE A 23 -3.06 3.09 14.63
C PHE A 23 -3.24 3.49 16.10
N ILE A 24 -4.49 3.65 16.55
CA ILE A 24 -4.79 3.95 17.95
C ILE A 24 -4.41 2.76 18.85
N ALA A 25 -4.79 1.53 18.47
CA ALA A 25 -4.43 0.33 19.22
C ALA A 25 -2.90 0.16 19.36
N ALA A 26 -2.13 0.57 18.35
CA ALA A 26 -0.67 0.55 18.40
C ALA A 26 -0.07 1.64 19.32
N ILE A 27 -0.67 2.83 19.36
CA ILE A 27 -0.28 3.87 20.33
C ILE A 27 -0.52 3.38 21.76
N ASP A 28 -1.66 2.72 21.99
CA ASP A 28 -2.05 2.20 23.30
C ASP A 28 -1.26 0.92 23.70
N GLY A 29 -0.44 0.38 22.79
CA GLY A 29 0.36 -0.83 23.02
C GLY A 29 -0.44 -2.13 23.00
N ASN A 30 -1.67 -2.11 22.49
CA ASN A 30 -2.56 -3.27 22.40
C ASN A 30 -2.29 -4.13 21.16
N GLU A 31 -1.77 -3.53 20.08
CA GLU A 31 -1.47 -4.20 18.82
C GLU A 31 -0.19 -3.64 18.19
N GLU A 32 0.41 -4.37 17.24
CA GLU A 32 1.46 -3.80 16.39
C GLU A 32 0.85 -2.93 15.28
N LEU A 33 1.59 -1.89 14.88
CA LEU A 33 1.20 -1.07 13.73
C LEU A 33 1.34 -1.88 12.44
N LEU A 34 0.22 -2.10 11.74
CA LEU A 34 0.19 -2.92 10.53
C LEU A 34 0.74 -2.19 9.31
N VAL A 35 0.57 -0.87 9.23
CA VAL A 35 1.04 -0.04 8.11
C VAL A 35 2.15 0.86 8.59
N THR A 36 3.36 0.31 8.64
CA THR A 36 4.58 1.08 8.96
C THR A 36 5.05 1.88 7.75
N THR A 37 6.02 2.77 7.94
CA THR A 37 6.68 3.47 6.83
C THR A 37 7.27 2.49 5.81
N HIS A 38 7.89 1.40 6.27
CA HIS A 38 8.44 0.38 5.39
C HIS A 38 7.36 -0.32 4.55
N GLU A 39 6.23 -0.70 5.16
CA GLU A 39 5.10 -1.29 4.40
C GLU A 39 4.48 -0.31 3.41
N ALA A 40 4.26 0.94 3.82
CA ALA A 40 3.66 1.97 2.97
C ALA A 40 4.51 2.25 1.72
N LEU A 41 5.85 2.24 1.86
CA LEU A 41 6.78 2.51 0.75
C LEU A 41 6.73 1.46 -0.35
N LYS A 42 6.36 0.20 -0.05
CA LYS A 42 6.32 -0.86 -1.07
C LYS A 42 5.45 -0.48 -2.27
N SER A 43 4.29 0.13 -2.02
CA SER A 43 3.40 0.61 -3.09
C SER A 43 4.06 1.65 -3.99
N VAL A 44 4.82 2.59 -3.41
CA VAL A 44 5.54 3.64 -4.13
C VAL A 44 6.65 3.06 -4.99
N VAL A 45 7.40 2.08 -4.47
CA VAL A 45 8.46 1.41 -5.23
C VAL A 45 7.90 0.71 -6.47
N VAL A 46 6.77 0.02 -6.34
CA VAL A 46 6.10 -0.62 -7.48
C VAL A 46 5.63 0.43 -8.50
N ILE A 47 4.99 1.52 -8.06
CA ILE A 47 4.54 2.59 -8.96
C ILE A 47 5.73 3.20 -9.72
N ASN A 48 6.84 3.47 -9.05
CA ASN A 48 8.05 3.98 -9.69
C ASN A 48 8.61 3.00 -10.72
N ALA A 49 8.67 1.71 -10.40
CA ALA A 49 9.13 0.68 -11.34
C ALA A 49 8.24 0.59 -12.60
N ILE A 50 6.92 0.78 -12.45
CA ILE A 50 5.98 0.84 -13.59
C ILE A 50 6.32 2.04 -14.49
N TYR A 51 6.49 3.24 -13.91
CA TYR A 51 6.85 4.43 -14.69
C TYR A 51 8.24 4.32 -15.32
N GLU A 52 9.19 3.72 -14.64
CA GLU A 52 10.53 3.47 -15.18
C GLU A 52 10.49 2.48 -16.35
N SER A 53 9.76 1.38 -16.21
CA SER A 53 9.52 0.42 -17.29
C SER A 53 8.93 1.11 -18.52
N ALA A 54 7.88 1.92 -18.34
CA ALA A 54 7.24 2.64 -19.43
C ALA A 54 8.20 3.60 -20.15
N ARG A 55 9.03 4.34 -19.38
CA ARG A 55 10.07 5.22 -19.93
C ARG A 55 11.14 4.46 -20.74
N LEU A 56 11.41 3.20 -20.37
CA LEU A 56 12.37 2.32 -21.03
C LEU A 56 11.73 1.40 -22.07
N ASN A 57 10.60 1.80 -22.67
CA ASN A 57 9.88 1.04 -23.69
C ASN A 57 9.43 -0.36 -23.22
N GLY A 58 8.99 -0.46 -21.97
CA GLY A 58 8.42 -1.69 -21.40
C GLY A 58 9.45 -2.69 -20.89
N GLN A 59 10.69 -2.27 -20.61
CA GLN A 59 11.70 -3.15 -20.01
C GLN A 59 11.28 -3.62 -18.61
N TRP A 60 11.68 -4.84 -18.25
CA TRP A 60 11.49 -5.38 -16.90
C TRP A 60 12.38 -4.65 -15.90
N ILE A 61 11.81 -4.25 -14.76
CA ILE A 61 12.53 -3.57 -13.68
C ILE A 61 12.51 -4.45 -12.44
N ASP A 62 13.70 -4.85 -11.98
CA ASP A 62 13.86 -5.57 -10.72
C ASP A 62 13.76 -4.60 -9.54
N ILE A 63 12.74 -4.81 -8.70
CA ILE A 63 12.51 -4.01 -7.51
C ILE A 63 13.38 -4.52 -6.37
N LYS A 64 14.09 -3.60 -5.70
CA LYS A 64 14.70 -3.84 -4.39
C LYS A 64 13.83 -3.21 -3.31
N TRP A 65 13.44 -4.03 -2.34
CA TRP A 65 12.68 -3.52 -1.20
C TRP A 65 13.59 -2.71 -0.27
N PRO A 66 13.10 -1.58 0.25
CA PRO A 66 13.82 -0.77 1.24
C PRO A 66 13.98 -1.49 2.58
#